data_AF-A0A137NQA2-F1
#
_entry.id   AF-A0A137NQA2-F1
#
_cell.length_a   1.000
_cell.length_b   1.000
_cell.length_c   1.000
_cell.angle_alpha   90.00
_cell.angle_beta   90.00
_cell.angle_gamma   90.00
#
_symmetry.space_group_name_H-M   'P 1'
#
loop_
_entity.id
_entity.type
_entity.pdbx_description
1 polymer ?
#
loop_
_entity_poly.entity_id
_entity_poly.type
_entity_poly.pdbx_seq_one_letter_code
_entity_poly.pdbx_strand_id
1 'polypeptide(L)'
;MKLEAIEKNDTSLLVSIKKQNIKLTIQLVAIFMLFNANFMPSYIAWILKVAIGYKRTPIIDALAFELIELSLAIDPIITVTFQPELNHELKILIIKSKLRIKSFIYNLIRYN
;
A
#
# COMPACT_ATOMS: atom_id res chain seq x y z
N MET A 1 -15.16 -6.49 18.91
CA MET A 1 -15.35 -5.05 18.60
C MET A 1 -16.81 -4.66 18.32
N LYS A 2 -17.47 -5.06 17.22
CA LYS A 2 -18.84 -4.60 16.94
C LYS A 2 -19.88 -5.09 17.97
N LEU A 3 -19.79 -6.36 18.38
CA LEU A 3 -20.68 -6.94 19.42
C LEU A 3 -20.47 -6.26 20.78
N GLU A 4 -19.21 -6.09 21.21
CA GLU A 4 -18.87 -5.37 22.44
C GLU A 4 -19.34 -3.91 22.44
N ALA A 5 -19.30 -3.23 21.29
CA ALA A 5 -19.79 -1.85 21.16
C ALA A 5 -21.32 -1.77 21.32
N ILE A 6 -22.04 -2.78 20.83
CA ILE A 6 -23.50 -2.88 21.00
C ILE A 6 -23.83 -3.18 22.46
N GLU A 7 -23.14 -4.14 23.09
CA GLU A 7 -23.32 -4.49 24.50
C GLU A 7 -23.04 -3.31 25.44
N LYS A 8 -22.09 -2.45 25.10
CA LYS A 8 -21.73 -1.26 25.88
C LYS A 8 -22.47 0.03 25.47
N ASN A 9 -23.38 -0.02 24.51
CA ASN A 9 -24.04 1.16 23.92
C ASN A 9 -23.06 2.26 23.45
N ASP A 10 -21.87 1.86 23.01
CA ASP A 10 -20.84 2.79 22.54
C ASP A 10 -21.07 3.16 21.07
N THR A 11 -21.91 4.17 20.88
CA THR A 11 -22.27 4.68 19.55
C THR A 11 -21.09 5.31 18.81
N SER A 12 -20.11 5.87 19.54
CA SER A 12 -18.90 6.46 18.97
C SER A 12 -18.01 5.38 18.33
N LEU A 13 -17.84 4.26 19.03
CA LEU A 13 -17.09 3.12 18.53
C LEU A 13 -17.75 2.50 17.27
N LEU A 14 -19.09 2.41 17.24
CA LEU A 14 -19.82 1.93 16.06
C LEU A 14 -19.62 2.82 14.83
N VAL A 15 -19.64 4.15 15.00
CA VAL A 15 -19.36 5.10 13.91
C VAL A 15 -17.94 4.94 13.41
N SER A 16 -16.98 4.76 14.32
CA SER A 16 -15.56 4.59 14.00
C SER A 16 -15.32 3.32 13.18
N ILE A 17 -15.93 2.20 13.60
CA ILE A 17 -15.89 0.92 12.86
C ILE A 17 -16.46 1.10 11.45
N LYS A 18 -17.60 1.79 11.30
CA LYS A 18 -18.21 2.02 9.99
C LYS A 18 -17.31 2.86 9.08
N LYS A 19 -16.70 3.93 9.59
CA LYS A 19 -15.74 4.75 8.84
C LYS A 19 -14.52 3.94 8.41
N GLN A 20 -14.03 3.07 9.29
CA GLN A 20 -12.90 2.19 8.99
C GLN A 20 -13.24 1.18 7.88
N ASN A 21 -14.41 0.55 7.94
CA ASN A 21 -14.86 -0.35 6.88
C ASN A 21 -14.93 0.36 5.52
N ILE A 22 -15.43 1.60 5.47
CA ILE A 22 -15.44 2.39 4.23
C ILE A 22 -14.02 2.63 3.71
N LYS A 23 -13.07 3.00 4.58
CA LYS A 23 -11.66 3.19 4.19
C LYS A 23 -11.06 1.91 3.60
N LEU A 24 -11.32 0.76 4.22
CA LEU A 24 -10.85 -0.54 3.71
C LEU A 24 -11.50 -0.90 2.37
N THR A 25 -12.78 -0.58 2.17
CA THR A 25 -13.44 -0.77 0.87
C THR A 25 -12.80 0.11 -0.20
N ILE A 26 -12.56 1.40 0.10
CA ILE A 26 -11.89 2.32 -0.83
C ILE A 26 -10.48 1.83 -1.17
N GLN A 27 -9.73 1.34 -0.18
CA GLN A 27 -8.41 0.75 -0.39
C GLN A 27 -8.45 -0.41 -1.38
N LEU A 28 -9.35 -1.38 -1.16
CA LEU A 28 -9.50 -2.54 -2.03
C LEU A 28 -9.85 -2.13 -3.47
N VAL A 29 -10.77 -1.18 -3.62
CA VAL A 29 -11.15 -0.65 -4.93
C VAL A 29 -9.96 0.05 -5.61
N ALA A 30 -9.18 0.84 -4.85
CA ALA A 30 -8.01 1.53 -5.38
C ALA A 30 -6.92 0.56 -5.84
N ILE A 31 -6.59 -0.46 -5.04
CA ILE A 31 -5.63 -1.51 -5.41
C ILE A 31 -6.12 -2.28 -6.63
N PHE A 32 -7.40 -2.66 -6.65
CA PHE A 32 -7.99 -3.35 -7.79
C PHE A 32 -7.85 -2.54 -9.07
N MET A 33 -8.19 -1.24 -9.04
CA MET A 33 -8.03 -0.35 -10.20
C MET A 33 -6.57 -0.21 -10.61
N LEU A 34 -5.66 0.02 -9.65
CA LEU A 34 -4.23 0.21 -9.90
C LEU A 34 -3.63 -1.00 -10.63
N PHE A 35 -3.81 -2.19 -10.07
CA PHE A 35 -3.24 -3.41 -10.65
C PHE A 35 -3.89 -3.74 -12.00
N ASN A 36 -5.21 -3.62 -12.14
CA ASN A 36 -5.84 -3.91 -13.42
C ASN A 36 -5.43 -2.91 -14.50
N ALA A 37 -5.42 -1.61 -14.21
CA ALA A 37 -5.03 -0.59 -15.18
C ALA A 37 -3.57 -0.76 -15.64
N ASN A 38 -2.66 -1.05 -14.70
CA ASN A 38 -1.22 -1.13 -14.99
C ASN A 38 -0.78 -2.47 -15.57
N PHE A 39 -1.42 -3.58 -15.21
CA PHE A 39 -1.08 -4.92 -15.73
C PHE A 39 -1.83 -5.26 -17.02
N MET A 40 -2.98 -4.64 -17.29
CA MET A 40 -3.78 -4.90 -18.49
C MET A 40 -3.01 -4.74 -19.80
N PRO A 41 -2.17 -3.70 -20.02
CA PRO A 41 -1.34 -3.60 -21.23
C PRO A 41 -0.40 -4.79 -21.40
N SER A 42 0.08 -5.36 -20.29
CA SER A 42 0.89 -6.57 -20.30
C SER A 42 0.10 -7.79 -20.75
N TYR A 43 -1.06 -8.03 -20.14
CA TYR A 43 -1.92 -9.16 -20.48
C TYR A 43 -2.43 -9.09 -21.92
N ILE A 44 -2.89 -7.92 -22.37
CA ILE A 44 -3.34 -7.72 -23.76
C ILE A 44 -2.20 -8.06 -24.73
N ALA A 45 -0.99 -7.56 -24.49
CA ALA A 45 0.12 -7.81 -25.38
C ALA A 45 0.54 -9.30 -25.41
N TRP A 46 0.46 -10.01 -24.28
CA TRP A 46 0.67 -11.46 -24.25
C TRP A 46 -0.38 -12.21 -25.06
N ILE A 47 -1.65 -11.85 -24.94
CA ILE A 47 -2.74 -12.44 -25.74
C ILE A 47 -2.50 -12.19 -27.23
N LEU A 48 -2.18 -10.96 -27.62
CA LEU A 48 -1.88 -10.61 -29.02
C LEU A 48 -0.67 -11.36 -29.57
N LYS A 49 0.37 -11.58 -28.74
CA LYS A 49 1.54 -12.36 -29.13
C LYS A 49 1.16 -13.79 -29.49
N VAL A 50 0.28 -14.42 -28.71
CA VAL A 50 -0.19 -15.79 -28.95
C VAL A 50 -1.17 -15.85 -30.13
N ALA A 51 -2.11 -14.90 -30.22
CA ALA A 51 -3.18 -14.93 -31.20
C ALA A 51 -2.73 -14.60 -32.63
N ILE A 52 -1.87 -13.58 -32.79
CA ILE A 52 -1.50 -13.05 -34.11
C ILE A 52 0.01 -12.88 -34.31
N GLY A 53 0.84 -13.38 -33.38
CA GLY A 53 2.29 -13.21 -33.46
C GLY A 53 2.76 -11.77 -33.21
N TYR A 54 1.97 -10.96 -32.49
CA TYR A 54 2.35 -9.58 -32.16
C TYR A 54 3.73 -9.52 -31.49
N LYS A 55 4.61 -8.69 -32.05
CA LYS A 55 5.93 -8.42 -31.48
C LYS A 55 5.89 -7.11 -30.71
N ARG A 56 6.17 -7.19 -29.41
CA ARG A 56 6.27 -6.01 -28.55
C ARG A 56 7.50 -5.21 -28.96
N THR A 57 7.35 -3.88 -29.00
CA THR A 57 8.49 -3.00 -29.19
C THR A 57 9.21 -2.83 -27.85
N PRO A 58 10.52 -2.52 -27.85
CA PRO A 58 11.25 -2.25 -26.62
C PRO A 58 10.61 -1.15 -25.75
N ILE A 59 9.95 -0.17 -26.39
CA ILE A 59 9.22 0.90 -25.70
C ILE A 59 8.03 0.36 -24.91
N ILE A 60 7.23 -0.53 -25.52
CA ILE A 60 6.06 -1.12 -24.86
C ILE A 60 6.48 -2.04 -23.71
N ASP A 61 7.58 -2.78 -23.86
CA ASP A 61 8.12 -3.60 -22.78
C ASP A 61 8.64 -2.75 -21.61
N ALA A 62 9.35 -1.66 -21.90
CA ALA A 62 9.80 -0.71 -20.86
C ALA A 62 8.61 -0.07 -20.13
N LEU A 63 7.58 0.37 -20.85
CA LEU A 63 6.37 0.94 -20.25
C LEU A 63 5.63 -0.07 -19.38
N ALA A 64 5.46 -1.30 -19.86
CA ALA A 64 4.78 -2.34 -19.09
C ALA A 64 5.55 -2.69 -17.81
N PHE A 65 6.88 -2.74 -17.88
CA PHE A 65 7.74 -2.94 -16.72
C PHE A 65 7.60 -1.80 -15.70
N GLU A 66 7.70 -0.55 -16.16
CA GLU A 66 7.58 0.63 -15.30
C GLU A 66 6.22 0.69 -14.60
N LEU A 67 5.13 0.40 -15.32
CA LEU A 67 3.78 0.37 -14.74
C LEU A 67 3.63 -0.70 -13.65
N ILE A 68 4.27 -1.85 -13.82
CA ILE A 68 4.28 -2.92 -12.81
C ILE A 68 5.05 -2.46 -11.56
N GLU A 69 6.27 -1.96 -11.73
CA GLU A 69 7.10 -1.47 -10.61
C GLU A 69 6.42 -0.32 -9.86
N LEU A 70 5.80 0.62 -10.60
CA LEU A 70 5.02 1.70 -10.01
C LEU A 70 3.85 1.17 -9.16
N SER A 71 3.17 0.11 -9.62
CA SER A 71 2.08 -0.50 -8.86
C SER A 71 2.58 -1.08 -7.54
N LEU A 72 3.71 -1.79 -7.57
CA LEU A 72 4.34 -2.37 -6.39
C LEU A 72 4.83 -1.31 -5.40
N ALA A 73 5.33 -0.18 -5.90
CA ALA A 73 5.76 0.93 -5.06
C ALA A 73 4.59 1.69 -4.40
N ILE A 74 3.47 1.84 -5.12
CA ILE A 74 2.28 2.56 -4.64
C ILE A 74 1.46 1.71 -3.65
N ASP A 75 1.41 0.39 -3.80
CA ASP A 75 0.56 -0.49 -2.98
C ASP A 75 0.80 -0.34 -1.46
N PRO A 76 2.05 -0.35 -0.95
CA PRO A 76 2.32 -0.07 0.47
C PRO A 76 1.86 1.32 0.92
N ILE A 77 1.94 2.33 0.04
CA ILE A 77 1.53 3.71 0.35
C ILE A 77 0.01 3.78 0.51
N ILE A 78 -0.74 3.17 -0.42
CA ILE A 78 -2.19 3.06 -0.32
C ILE A 78 -2.55 2.29 0.97
N THR A 79 -1.90 1.17 1.21
CA THR A 79 -2.14 0.32 2.38
C THR A 79 -1.95 1.06 3.70
N VAL A 80 -0.83 1.75 3.90
CA VAL A 80 -0.58 2.53 5.12
C VAL A 80 -1.54 3.72 5.25
N THR A 81 -1.98 4.32 4.13
CA THR A 81 -2.88 5.48 4.16
C THR A 81 -4.29 5.09 4.64
N PHE A 82 -4.80 3.94 4.18
CA PHE A 82 -6.17 3.52 4.46
C PHE A 82 -6.30 2.55 5.64
N GLN A 83 -5.22 1.87 6.05
CA GLN A 83 -5.18 0.98 7.21
C GLN A 83 -4.58 1.69 8.43
N PRO A 84 -5.42 2.20 9.37
CA PRO A 84 -4.94 2.98 10.49
C PRO A 84 -4.01 2.20 11.42
N GLU A 85 -4.21 0.90 11.59
CA GLU A 85 -3.35 0.01 12.38
C GLU A 85 -1.90 0.07 11.88
N LEU A 86 -1.71 -0.17 10.58
CA LEU A 86 -0.40 -0.15 9.94
C LEU A 86 0.23 1.24 9.95
N ASN A 87 -0.56 2.31 9.82
CA ASN A 87 -0.06 3.67 9.98
C ASN A 87 0.50 3.92 11.39
N HIS A 88 -0.19 3.44 12.42
CA HIS A 88 0.27 3.56 13.80
C HIS A 88 1.54 2.73 14.05
N GLU A 89 1.59 1.49 13.57
CA GLU A 89 2.77 0.64 13.65
C GLU A 89 3.98 1.26 12.95
N LEU A 90 3.79 1.79 11.74
CA LEU A 90 4.85 2.46 10.98
C LEU A 90 5.37 3.70 11.70
N LYS A 91 4.49 4.52 12.29
CA LYS A 91 4.91 5.69 13.08
C LYS A 91 5.77 5.28 14.28
N ILE A 92 5.37 4.22 14.99
CA ILE A 92 6.14 3.69 16.12
C ILE A 92 7.50 3.20 15.64
N LEU A 93 7.55 2.48 14.52
CA LEU A 93 8.80 2.01 13.92
C LEU A 93 9.73 3.18 13.56
N ILE A 94 9.20 4.22 12.90
CA ILE A 94 9.97 5.42 12.52
C ILE A 94 10.52 6.13 13.77
N ILE A 95 9.72 6.30 14.82
CA ILE A 95 10.16 6.94 16.06
C ILE A 95 11.27 6.12 16.72
N LYS A 96 11.09 4.80 16.85
CA LYS A 96 12.10 3.90 17.41
C LYS A 96 13.41 3.95 16.61
N SER A 97 13.33 3.93 15.29
CA SER A 97 14.50 4.04 14.41
C SER A 97 15.21 5.38 14.57
N LYS A 98 14.48 6.50 14.64
CA LYS A 98 15.06 7.82 14.90
C LYS A 98 15.79 7.88 16.25
N LEU A 99 15.20 7.32 17.29
CA LEU A 99 15.81 7.27 18.62
C LEU A 99 17.09 6.42 18.63
N ARG A 100 17.08 5.27 17.94
CA ARG A 100 18.27 4.42 17.78
C ARG A 100 19.39 5.13 17.05
N ILE A 101 19.09 5.81 15.93
CA ILE A 101 20.07 6.59 15.17
C ILE A 101 20.64 7.73 16.02
N LYS A 102 19.77 8.47 16.74
CA LYS A 102 20.21 9.55 17.63
C LYS A 102 21.13 9.04 18.74
N SER A 103 20.78 7.91 19.37
CA SER A 103 21.62 7.28 20.39
C SER A 103 22.95 6.80 19.82
N PHE A 104 22.96 6.23 18.62
CA PHE A 104 24.17 5.80 17.93
C PHE A 104 25.12 6.98 17.66
N ILE A 105 24.59 8.08 17.10
CA ILE A 105 25.37 9.32 16.85
C ILE A 105 25.91 9.91 18.16
N TYR A 106 25.07 9.98 19.20
CA TYR A 106 25.49 10.49 20.51
C TYR A 106 26.64 9.66 21.10
N ASN A 107 26.57 8.33 21.01
CA ASN A 107 27.64 7.46 21.48
C ASN A 107 28.92 7.64 20.66
N LEU A 108 28.84 7.76 19.33
CA LEU A 108 30.00 8.04 18.48
C LEU A 108 30.73 9.33 18.85
N ILE A 109 29.98 10.39 19.15
CA ILE A 109 30.56 11.69 19.53
C ILE A 109 31.16 11.65 20.94
N ARG A 110 30.58 10.86 21.86
CA ARG A 110 31.05 10.77 23.25
C ARG A 110 32.35 9.95 23.41
N TYR A 111 32.62 9.02 22.49
CA TYR A 111 33.81 8.15 22.53
C TYR A 111 34.97 8.68 21.66
N ASN A 112 34.80 9.82 20.98
CA ASN A 112 35.86 10.62 20.36
C ASN A 112 36.17 11.86 21.21
#